data_AF-A0A954NKB8-F1
#
_entry.id   AF-A0A954NKB8-F1
#
_cell.length_a   1.000
_cell.length_b   1.000
_cell.length_c   1.000
_cell.angle_alpha   90.00
_cell.angle_beta   90.00
_cell.angle_gamma   90.00
#
_symmetry.space_group_name_H-M   'P 1'
#
loop_
_entity.id
_entity.type
_entity.pdbx_description
1 polymer ?
#
loop_
_entity_poly.entity_id
_entity_poly.type
_entity_poly.pdbx_seq_one_letter_code
_entity_poly.pdbx_strand_id
1 'polypeptide(L)'
;MRFEQIVLDNGLQVIAEIHPGAHSAAVGVFVDAGSRDECGANAGVSHFLEHMAFKGTPTRSADDVNRELDEMGSHSNARTGEEQTIYHASVLPVFLPQITELFCDLMRPSLRADDFETEKKVIIEEILMYEDQPPFGGHERLMAAYFGEHPLGQSVLGTAESVTGLTPEAMRAYFEQHYAPDNIIIAAAGKVDWEPWLESIREATSTWIPSRQQRQPSKAAPNFGHEVMTKPQASQEYLLQLSPAPAAEDPDRFAARLLSTIIGDDTGSRLFWEFVDPGRAEFAGIGNYEYQGDGVAFTILGCEPEAIEENRERLERIQRGATTDTITENELERAKRKTVASLLLQSERPENRMFSIGNQWRVHERYRTSREVAQLYQAVTLADVQRIAEQYRYTDNYTLLVGPV
;
A
#
# COMPACT_ATOMS: atom_id res chain seq x y z
N MET A 1 2.60 15.90 -21.43
CA MET A 1 2.18 16.00 -20.02
C MET A 1 2.98 17.12 -19.39
N ARG A 2 2.40 17.85 -18.45
CA ARG A 2 3.05 18.91 -17.68
C ARG A 2 2.87 18.60 -16.21
N PHE A 3 3.94 18.68 -15.43
CA PHE A 3 3.85 18.53 -13.98
C PHE A 3 3.79 19.92 -13.35
N GLU A 4 2.81 20.13 -12.47
CA GLU A 4 2.66 21.34 -11.65
C GLU A 4 2.73 20.94 -10.18
N GLN A 5 3.29 21.83 -9.37
CA GLN A 5 3.39 21.62 -7.92
C GLN A 5 3.38 22.95 -7.18
N ILE A 6 2.86 22.93 -5.96
CA ILE A 6 2.93 24.06 -5.03
C ILE A 6 2.81 23.59 -3.59
N VAL A 7 3.48 24.30 -2.69
CA VAL A 7 3.25 24.21 -1.24
C VAL A 7 2.47 25.45 -0.84
N LEU A 8 1.28 25.25 -0.24
CA LEU A 8 0.45 26.35 0.27
C LEU A 8 1.04 26.93 1.56
N ASP A 9 0.57 28.11 1.97
CA ASP A 9 1.06 28.79 3.18
C ASP A 9 0.85 27.97 4.47
N ASN A 10 -0.15 27.08 4.48
CA ASN A 10 -0.43 26.15 5.58
C ASN A 10 0.43 24.87 5.54
N GLY A 11 1.33 24.72 4.56
CA GLY A 11 2.20 23.56 4.38
C GLY A 11 1.63 22.45 3.51
N LEU A 12 0.36 22.54 3.08
CA LEU A 12 -0.26 21.56 2.20
C LEU A 12 0.45 21.50 0.85
N GLN A 13 0.84 20.29 0.43
CA GLN A 13 1.43 20.07 -0.87
C GLN A 13 0.35 19.68 -1.89
N VAL A 14 0.34 20.38 -3.03
CA VAL A 14 -0.57 20.12 -4.14
C VAL A 14 0.25 19.83 -5.39
N ILE A 15 0.04 18.67 -5.99
CA ILE A 15 0.77 18.22 -7.18
C ILE A 15 -0.18 17.73 -8.27
N ALA A 16 0.16 17.96 -9.54
CA ALA A 16 -0.62 17.43 -10.65
C ALA A 16 0.20 17.05 -11.88
N GLU A 17 -0.10 15.89 -12.47
CA GLU A 17 0.34 15.54 -13.83
C GLU A 17 -0.78 15.85 -14.84
N ILE A 18 -0.63 16.97 -15.53
CA ILE A 18 -1.63 17.52 -16.45
C ILE A 18 -1.46 16.90 -17.84
N HIS A 19 -2.55 16.27 -18.30
CA HIS A 19 -2.71 15.74 -19.64
C HIS A 19 -3.93 16.38 -20.34
N PRO A 20 -3.71 17.41 -21.19
CA PRO A 20 -4.81 18.12 -21.86
C PRO A 20 -5.69 17.25 -22.77
N GLY A 21 -5.14 16.16 -23.31
CA GLY A 21 -5.84 15.22 -24.18
C GLY A 21 -6.59 14.10 -23.45
N ALA A 22 -6.50 14.01 -22.11
CA ALA A 22 -7.25 13.03 -21.35
C ALA A 22 -8.75 13.38 -21.33
N HIS A 23 -9.60 12.37 -21.12
CA HIS A 23 -11.05 12.53 -21.02
C HIS A 23 -11.57 12.46 -19.58
N SER A 24 -10.74 12.04 -18.64
CA SER A 24 -11.02 11.97 -17.20
C SER A 24 -9.88 12.59 -16.41
N ALA A 25 -10.13 12.82 -15.12
CA ALA A 25 -9.13 13.19 -14.13
C ALA A 25 -9.27 12.28 -12.92
N ALA A 26 -8.16 12.03 -12.24
CA ALA A 26 -8.13 11.37 -10.95
C ALA A 26 -7.53 12.32 -9.92
N VAL A 27 -8.05 12.28 -8.69
CA VAL A 27 -7.52 13.00 -7.53
C VAL A 27 -7.39 12.04 -6.36
N GLY A 28 -6.38 12.26 -5.53
CA GLY A 28 -6.21 11.58 -4.26
C GLY A 28 -5.69 12.51 -3.18
N VAL A 29 -6.18 12.33 -1.96
CA VAL A 29 -5.67 12.92 -0.73
C VAL A 29 -4.86 11.85 -0.01
N PHE A 30 -3.55 12.08 0.12
CA PHE A 30 -2.58 11.16 0.70
C PHE A 30 -2.16 11.66 2.08
N VAL A 31 -2.69 11.05 3.12
CA VAL A 31 -2.31 11.33 4.51
C VAL A 31 -1.09 10.47 4.85
N ASP A 32 0.00 11.06 5.35
CA ASP A 32 1.18 10.30 5.80
C ASP A 32 0.96 9.79 7.22
N ALA A 33 0.00 8.89 7.34
CA ALA A 33 -0.40 8.27 8.58
C ALA A 33 -0.99 6.91 8.27
N GLY A 34 -0.58 5.89 9.01
CA GLY A 34 -1.13 4.54 8.95
C GLY A 34 -0.86 3.81 10.26
N SER A 35 -0.98 2.48 10.23
CA SER A 35 -0.82 1.66 11.45
C SER A 35 0.53 1.83 12.14
N ARG A 36 1.59 2.14 11.39
CA ARG A 36 2.94 2.34 11.97
C ARG A 36 3.06 3.61 12.81
N ASP A 37 2.12 4.53 12.66
CA ASP A 37 2.10 5.81 13.38
C ASP A 37 1.19 5.74 14.62
N GLU A 38 0.65 4.57 14.91
CA GLU A 38 -0.18 4.30 16.07
C GLU A 38 0.66 3.87 17.29
N CYS A 39 0.01 3.85 18.44
CA CYS A 39 0.53 3.27 19.67
C CYS A 39 -0.41 2.17 20.15
N GLY A 40 0.05 1.33 21.09
CA GLY A 40 -0.77 0.20 21.56
C GLY A 40 -2.14 0.60 22.12
N ALA A 41 -2.32 1.84 22.59
CA ALA A 41 -3.60 2.32 23.11
C ALA A 41 -4.61 2.76 22.03
N ASN A 42 -4.16 2.99 20.79
CA ASN A 42 -5.03 3.37 19.67
C ASN A 42 -4.80 2.51 18.43
N ALA A 43 -4.30 1.28 18.59
CA ALA A 43 -4.13 0.36 17.47
C ALA A 43 -5.45 0.18 16.69
N GLY A 44 -5.38 0.24 15.36
CA GLY A 44 -6.52 0.22 14.43
C GLY A 44 -7.20 1.58 14.21
N VAL A 45 -6.74 2.67 14.84
CA VAL A 45 -7.39 3.98 14.73
C VAL A 45 -7.31 4.57 13.32
N SER A 46 -6.26 4.29 12.55
CA SER A 46 -6.09 4.84 11.19
C SER A 46 -7.18 4.33 10.27
N HIS A 47 -7.38 3.00 10.26
CA HIS A 47 -8.42 2.34 9.49
C HIS A 47 -9.82 2.72 9.97
N PHE A 48 -10.01 2.78 11.29
CA PHE A 48 -11.30 3.21 11.84
C PHE A 48 -11.60 4.68 11.47
N LEU A 49 -10.60 5.56 11.53
CA LEU A 49 -10.78 6.97 11.13
C LEU A 49 -11.12 7.09 9.63
N GLU A 50 -10.58 6.21 8.78
CA GLU A 50 -10.96 6.12 7.38
C GLU A 50 -12.47 5.90 7.21
N HIS A 51 -13.03 4.89 7.89
CA HIS A 51 -14.48 4.64 7.88
C HIS A 51 -15.28 5.82 8.44
N MET A 52 -14.81 6.39 9.55
CA MET A 52 -15.45 7.52 10.20
C MET A 52 -15.44 8.79 9.35
N ALA A 53 -14.47 8.94 8.44
CA ALA A 53 -14.44 10.06 7.49
C ALA A 53 -15.71 10.09 6.63
N PHE A 54 -16.18 8.93 6.19
CA PHE A 54 -17.39 8.79 5.36
C PHE A 54 -18.70 8.85 6.14
N LYS A 55 -18.68 8.87 7.48
CA LYS A 55 -19.91 9.03 8.28
C LYS A 55 -20.40 10.47 8.31
N GLY A 56 -19.63 11.41 7.79
CA GLY A 56 -20.06 12.77 7.51
C GLY A 56 -19.27 13.83 8.26
N THR A 57 -19.52 15.06 7.84
CA THR A 57 -18.79 16.27 8.20
C THR A 57 -19.77 17.25 8.87
N PRO A 58 -19.31 18.39 9.41
CA PRO A 58 -20.22 19.41 9.94
C PRO A 58 -21.24 19.92 8.90
N THR A 59 -20.92 19.78 7.61
CA THR A 59 -21.71 20.29 6.49
C THR A 59 -22.44 19.21 5.69
N ARG A 60 -22.07 17.94 5.85
CA ARG A 60 -22.61 16.81 5.08
C ARG A 60 -22.93 15.61 5.95
N SER A 61 -24.11 15.01 5.77
CA SER A 61 -24.39 13.67 6.31
C SER A 61 -23.71 12.58 5.47
N ALA A 62 -23.65 11.35 5.98
CA ALA A 62 -23.17 10.20 5.20
C ALA A 62 -23.94 10.02 3.88
N ASP A 63 -25.26 10.25 3.91
CA ASP A 63 -26.12 10.16 2.73
C ASP A 63 -25.83 11.28 1.71
N ASP A 64 -25.47 12.47 2.18
CA ASP A 64 -25.04 13.56 1.30
C ASP A 64 -23.72 13.24 0.61
N VAL A 65 -22.75 12.71 1.36
CA VAL A 65 -21.46 12.26 0.81
C VAL A 65 -21.67 11.21 -0.28
N ASN A 66 -22.43 10.16 0.00
CA ASN A 66 -22.70 9.10 -0.97
C ASN A 66 -23.44 9.62 -2.21
N ARG A 67 -24.45 10.48 -2.00
CA ARG A 67 -25.22 11.07 -3.10
C ARG A 67 -24.37 11.97 -3.99
N GLU A 68 -23.49 12.80 -3.42
CA GLU A 68 -22.59 13.65 -4.21
C GLU A 68 -21.60 12.81 -5.03
N LEU A 69 -21.06 11.72 -4.46
CA LEU A 69 -20.20 10.78 -5.18
C LEU A 69 -20.92 10.14 -6.38
N ASP A 70 -22.18 9.72 -6.18
CA ASP A 70 -23.04 9.13 -7.21
C ASP A 70 -23.42 10.14 -8.31
N GLU A 71 -23.79 11.37 -7.93
CA GLU A 71 -24.17 12.45 -8.85
C GLU A 71 -23.02 12.87 -9.77
N MET A 72 -21.78 12.79 -9.28
CA MET A 72 -20.59 13.03 -10.10
C MET A 72 -20.23 11.84 -11.00
N GLY A 73 -20.88 10.68 -10.82
CA GLY A 73 -20.52 9.43 -11.48
C GLY A 73 -19.09 9.00 -11.14
N SER A 74 -18.66 9.28 -9.90
CA SER A 74 -17.29 9.05 -9.48
C SER A 74 -16.98 7.57 -9.31
N HIS A 75 -15.76 7.17 -9.67
CA HIS A 75 -15.19 5.91 -9.19
C HIS A 75 -14.27 6.23 -8.03
N SER A 76 -14.79 6.15 -6.82
CA SER A 76 -14.10 6.55 -5.59
C SER A 76 -13.85 5.37 -4.65
N ASN A 77 -12.76 5.45 -3.89
CA ASN A 77 -12.51 4.56 -2.78
C ASN A 77 -11.59 5.23 -1.75
N ALA A 78 -11.41 4.57 -0.61
CA ALA A 78 -10.33 4.84 0.31
C ALA A 78 -9.57 3.55 0.63
N ARG A 79 -8.35 3.71 1.15
CA ARG A 79 -7.57 2.60 1.69
C ARG A 79 -6.63 3.10 2.77
N THR A 80 -6.44 2.28 3.77
CA THR A 80 -5.44 2.48 4.82
C THR A 80 -4.41 1.37 4.76
N GLY A 81 -3.13 1.73 4.83
CA GLY A 81 -2.01 0.81 4.97
C GLY A 81 -1.16 1.16 6.19
N GLU A 82 0.04 0.60 6.25
CA GLU A 82 0.95 0.79 7.37
C GLU A 82 1.47 2.23 7.45
N GLU A 83 1.65 2.91 6.32
CA GLU A 83 2.23 4.25 6.27
C GLU A 83 1.28 5.34 5.78
N GLN A 84 0.17 4.98 5.13
CA GLN A 84 -0.67 5.96 4.44
C GLN A 84 -2.14 5.58 4.45
N THR A 85 -2.99 6.57 4.66
CA THR A 85 -4.42 6.54 4.33
C THR A 85 -4.64 7.41 3.09
N ILE A 86 -5.30 6.86 2.07
CA ILE A 86 -5.52 7.53 0.79
C ILE A 86 -7.01 7.53 0.46
N TYR A 87 -7.56 8.71 0.20
CA TYR A 87 -8.93 8.92 -0.29
C TYR A 87 -8.83 9.36 -1.75
N HIS A 88 -9.43 8.64 -2.69
CA HIS A 88 -9.25 8.93 -4.10
C HIS A 88 -10.51 8.73 -4.94
N ALA A 89 -10.54 9.39 -6.08
CA ALA A 89 -11.59 9.24 -7.08
C ALA A 89 -11.10 9.50 -8.50
N SER A 90 -11.75 8.83 -9.44
CA SER A 90 -11.74 9.19 -10.86
C SER A 90 -13.07 9.79 -11.26
N VAL A 91 -13.04 10.94 -11.94
CA VAL A 91 -14.22 11.72 -12.35
C VAL A 91 -14.08 12.30 -13.75
N LEU A 92 -15.18 12.81 -14.30
CA LEU A 92 -15.11 13.72 -15.44
C LEU A 92 -14.42 15.04 -15.02
N PRO A 93 -13.64 15.69 -15.91
CA PRO A 93 -12.83 16.86 -15.55
C PRO A 93 -13.61 18.02 -14.94
N VAL A 94 -14.89 18.19 -15.33
CA VAL A 94 -15.78 19.23 -14.81
C VAL A 94 -16.06 19.07 -13.30
N PHE A 95 -16.03 17.85 -12.80
CA PHE A 95 -16.30 17.54 -11.39
C PHE A 95 -15.03 17.53 -10.53
N LEU A 96 -13.84 17.70 -11.12
CA LEU A 96 -12.57 17.64 -10.39
C LEU A 96 -12.51 18.61 -9.20
N PRO A 97 -12.92 19.90 -9.32
CA PRO A 97 -12.98 20.80 -8.17
C PRO A 97 -13.96 20.31 -7.10
N GLN A 98 -15.16 19.87 -7.49
CA GLN A 98 -16.21 19.43 -6.57
C GLN A 98 -15.80 18.18 -5.76
N ILE A 99 -15.23 17.15 -6.41
CA ILE A 99 -14.75 15.96 -5.69
C ILE A 99 -13.58 16.28 -4.77
N THR A 100 -12.74 17.25 -5.15
CA THR A 100 -11.60 17.67 -4.32
C THR A 100 -12.09 18.44 -3.08
N GLU A 101 -13.08 19.32 -3.24
CA GLU A 101 -13.75 19.99 -2.11
C GLU A 101 -14.39 18.96 -1.17
N LEU A 102 -15.10 17.97 -1.71
CA LEU A 102 -15.71 16.89 -0.93
C LEU A 102 -14.64 16.13 -0.12
N PHE A 103 -13.53 15.74 -0.74
CA PHE A 103 -12.44 15.08 0.00
C PHE A 103 -11.79 15.98 1.04
N CYS A 104 -11.63 17.28 0.78
CA CYS A 104 -11.16 18.22 1.80
C CYS A 104 -12.13 18.29 2.98
N ASP A 105 -13.44 18.30 2.72
CA ASP A 105 -14.45 18.27 3.79
C ASP A 105 -14.41 16.96 4.58
N LEU A 106 -14.22 15.81 3.91
CA LEU A 106 -14.04 14.51 4.56
C LEU A 106 -12.79 14.45 5.45
N MET A 107 -11.78 15.29 5.18
CA MET A 107 -10.64 15.47 6.09
C MET A 107 -10.98 16.30 7.33
N ARG A 108 -12.25 16.66 7.55
CA ARG A 108 -12.76 17.32 8.77
C ARG A 108 -14.04 16.61 9.26
N PRO A 109 -13.98 15.31 9.58
CA PRO A 109 -15.16 14.55 9.94
C PRO A 109 -15.76 14.99 11.28
N SER A 110 -17.08 14.82 11.44
CA SER A 110 -17.76 15.21 12.68
C SER A 110 -17.45 14.31 13.88
N LEU A 111 -17.04 13.07 13.63
CA LEU A 111 -16.73 12.06 14.66
C LEU A 111 -17.81 12.01 15.76
N ARG A 112 -19.07 11.88 15.33
CA ARG A 112 -20.24 11.81 16.21
C ARG A 112 -20.21 10.50 16.99
N ALA A 113 -20.56 10.55 18.28
CA ALA A 113 -20.49 9.39 19.17
C ALA A 113 -21.35 8.20 18.69
N ASP A 114 -22.56 8.47 18.19
CA ASP A 114 -23.47 7.43 17.73
C ASP A 114 -22.96 6.71 16.47
N ASP A 115 -22.36 7.45 15.53
CA ASP A 115 -21.72 6.88 14.34
C ASP A 115 -20.50 6.06 14.75
N PHE A 116 -19.70 6.57 15.68
CA PHE A 116 -18.51 5.89 16.19
C PHE A 116 -18.87 4.54 16.83
N GLU A 117 -19.86 4.50 17.71
CA GLU A 117 -20.28 3.25 18.36
C GLU A 117 -20.97 2.27 17.39
N THR A 118 -21.57 2.78 16.32
CA THR A 118 -22.12 1.93 15.25
C THR A 118 -20.99 1.32 14.42
N GLU A 119 -20.05 2.15 13.98
CA GLU A 119 -18.97 1.73 13.09
C GLU A 119 -17.92 0.87 13.81
N LYS A 120 -17.72 1.08 15.11
CA LYS A 120 -16.91 0.19 15.97
C LYS A 120 -17.34 -1.28 15.82
N LYS A 121 -18.65 -1.53 15.75
CA LYS A 121 -19.18 -2.90 15.61
C LYS A 121 -18.90 -3.48 14.22
N VAL A 122 -18.98 -2.64 13.18
CA VAL A 122 -18.65 -3.03 11.80
C VAL A 122 -17.19 -3.47 11.71
N ILE A 123 -16.28 -2.69 12.30
CA ILE A 123 -14.84 -2.98 12.28
C ILE A 123 -14.49 -4.20 13.12
N ILE A 124 -15.15 -4.40 14.27
CA ILE A 124 -14.95 -5.64 15.06
C ILE A 124 -15.37 -6.86 14.23
N GLU A 125 -16.51 -6.79 13.53
CA GLU A 125 -16.94 -7.89 12.64
C GLU A 125 -15.93 -8.10 11.50
N GLU A 126 -15.42 -7.04 10.90
CA GLU A 126 -14.39 -7.10 9.86
C GLU A 126 -13.09 -7.78 10.35
N ILE A 127 -12.62 -7.43 11.55
CA ILE A 127 -11.46 -8.08 12.19
C ILE A 127 -11.71 -9.58 12.34
N LEU A 128 -12.87 -9.97 12.87
CA LEU A 128 -13.22 -11.38 13.08
C LEU A 128 -13.32 -12.13 11.74
N MET A 129 -13.92 -11.51 10.72
CA MET A 129 -13.98 -12.06 9.37
C MET A 129 -12.59 -12.26 8.76
N TYR A 130 -11.68 -11.29 8.96
CA TYR A 130 -10.31 -11.36 8.45
C TYR A 130 -9.48 -12.43 9.16
N GLU A 131 -9.65 -12.57 10.48
CA GLU A 131 -9.05 -13.64 11.28
C GLU A 131 -9.55 -15.03 10.86
N ASP A 132 -10.82 -15.15 10.48
CA ASP A 132 -11.44 -16.42 10.09
C ASP A 132 -11.15 -16.86 8.65
N GLN A 133 -10.72 -15.96 7.76
CA GLN A 133 -10.40 -16.27 6.36
C GLN A 133 -8.89 -16.48 6.16
N PRO A 134 -8.41 -17.70 5.91
CA PRO A 134 -7.05 -17.93 5.42
C PRO A 134 -6.89 -17.36 4.00
N PRO A 135 -5.73 -16.79 3.62
CA PRO A 135 -4.53 -16.59 4.44
C PRO A 135 -4.50 -15.25 5.19
N PHE A 136 -5.58 -14.48 5.19
CA PHE A 136 -5.59 -13.05 5.56
C PHE A 136 -5.14 -12.79 7.01
N GLY A 137 -5.67 -13.51 8.00
CA GLY A 137 -5.15 -13.45 9.38
C GLY A 137 -3.68 -13.92 9.52
N GLY A 138 -3.16 -14.65 8.54
CA GLY A 138 -1.78 -15.10 8.49
C GLY A 138 -0.78 -13.99 8.12
N HIS A 139 -1.16 -13.08 7.22
CA HIS A 139 -0.28 -11.96 6.84
C HIS A 139 0.04 -11.07 8.05
N GLU A 140 -0.98 -10.69 8.82
CA GLU A 140 -0.83 -9.88 10.03
C GLU A 140 0.06 -10.57 11.07
N ARG A 141 -0.19 -11.86 11.32
CA ARG A 141 0.64 -12.65 12.24
C ARG A 141 2.09 -12.73 11.79
N LEU A 142 2.32 -12.89 10.48
CA LEU A 142 3.64 -12.94 9.90
C LEU A 142 4.37 -11.59 10.00
N MET A 143 3.69 -10.47 9.71
CA MET A 143 4.23 -9.12 9.88
C MET A 143 4.63 -8.86 11.33
N ALA A 144 3.75 -9.16 12.29
CA ALA A 144 4.03 -9.01 13.72
C ALA A 144 5.21 -9.88 14.17
N ALA A 145 5.27 -11.13 13.72
CA ALA A 145 6.36 -12.04 14.08
C ALA A 145 7.71 -11.59 13.49
N TYR A 146 7.73 -11.16 12.23
CA TYR A 146 8.93 -10.69 11.53
C TYR A 146 9.45 -9.36 12.09
N PHE A 147 8.57 -8.37 12.28
CA PHE A 147 8.96 -7.02 12.73
C PHE A 147 9.11 -6.90 14.26
N GLY A 148 8.53 -7.82 15.04
CA GLY A 148 8.61 -7.80 16.50
C GLY A 148 8.04 -6.50 17.09
N GLU A 149 8.86 -5.77 17.84
CA GLU A 149 8.46 -4.48 18.45
C GLU A 149 8.47 -3.30 17.46
N HIS A 150 8.94 -3.49 16.22
CA HIS A 150 8.97 -2.42 15.23
C HIS A 150 7.54 -2.03 14.78
N PRO A 151 7.21 -0.73 14.62
CA PRO A 151 5.84 -0.30 14.31
C PRO A 151 5.25 -0.85 13.00
N LEU A 152 6.08 -1.24 12.03
CA LEU A 152 5.61 -1.93 10.81
C LEU A 152 4.98 -3.31 11.08
N GLY A 153 5.17 -3.90 12.26
CA GLY A 153 4.49 -5.12 12.67
C GLY A 153 3.08 -4.89 13.24
N GLN A 154 2.61 -3.64 13.32
CA GLN A 154 1.28 -3.33 13.85
C GLN A 154 0.20 -3.56 12.79
N SER A 155 -0.85 -4.26 13.20
CA SER A 155 -2.01 -4.55 12.35
C SER A 155 -2.75 -3.28 11.96
N VAL A 156 -3.07 -3.18 10.67
CA VAL A 156 -3.87 -2.06 10.11
C VAL A 156 -5.27 -2.03 10.69
N LEU A 157 -5.88 -3.20 10.91
CA LEU A 157 -7.20 -3.30 11.52
C LEU A 157 -7.15 -3.14 13.06
N GLY A 158 -5.96 -3.22 13.65
CA GLY A 158 -5.79 -3.39 15.09
C GLY A 158 -6.22 -4.79 15.54
N THR A 159 -6.69 -4.88 16.79
CA THR A 159 -7.30 -6.08 17.38
C THR A 159 -8.70 -5.77 17.89
N ALA A 160 -9.56 -6.78 18.01
CA ALA A 160 -10.90 -6.62 18.58
C ALA A 160 -10.85 -5.96 19.99
N GLU A 161 -9.83 -6.28 20.79
CA GLU A 161 -9.61 -5.65 22.10
C GLU A 161 -9.28 -4.16 21.99
N SER A 162 -8.31 -3.80 21.14
CA SER A 162 -7.90 -2.40 20.95
C SER A 162 -9.02 -1.53 20.39
N VAL A 163 -9.77 -2.02 19.40
CA VAL A 163 -10.91 -1.31 18.79
C VAL A 163 -12.07 -1.18 19.78
N THR A 164 -12.32 -2.20 20.61
CA THR A 164 -13.30 -2.11 21.71
C THR A 164 -12.91 -1.01 22.71
N GLY A 165 -11.62 -0.94 23.06
CA GLY A 165 -11.07 0.04 23.99
C GLY A 165 -10.92 1.46 23.43
N LEU A 166 -10.97 1.64 22.11
CA LEU A 166 -10.81 2.94 21.46
C LEU A 166 -11.97 3.89 21.80
N THR A 167 -11.63 5.15 22.11
CA THR A 167 -12.58 6.21 22.44
C THR A 167 -12.63 7.27 21.34
N PRO A 168 -13.76 8.00 21.19
CA PRO A 168 -13.84 9.14 20.27
C PRO A 168 -12.77 10.21 20.55
N GLU A 169 -12.40 10.42 21.81
CA GLU A 169 -11.37 11.39 22.20
C GLU A 169 -9.98 10.98 21.72
N ALA A 170 -9.64 9.69 21.80
CA ALA A 170 -8.37 9.17 21.28
C ALA A 170 -8.32 9.29 19.75
N MET A 171 -9.42 9.00 19.05
CA MET A 171 -9.52 9.19 17.61
C MET A 171 -9.38 10.67 17.20
N ARG A 172 -10.01 11.60 17.95
CA ARG A 172 -9.84 13.05 17.72
C ARG A 172 -8.40 13.50 17.92
N ALA A 173 -7.73 13.01 18.98
CA ALA A 173 -6.32 13.33 19.22
C ALA A 173 -5.42 12.82 18.08
N TYR A 174 -5.64 11.58 17.62
CA TYR A 174 -4.94 11.02 16.47
C TYR A 174 -5.19 11.85 15.19
N PHE A 175 -6.44 12.20 14.93
CA PHE A 175 -6.82 13.05 13.81
C PHE A 175 -6.12 14.42 13.85
N GLU A 176 -6.15 15.13 14.98
CA GLU A 176 -5.51 16.44 15.15
C GLU A 176 -3.99 16.38 14.92
N GLN A 177 -3.37 15.25 15.27
CA GLN A 177 -1.94 15.03 15.12
C GLN A 177 -1.54 14.73 13.67
N HIS A 178 -2.30 13.89 12.98
CA HIS A 178 -1.91 13.27 11.71
C HIS A 178 -2.61 13.85 10.47
N TYR A 179 -3.81 14.41 10.59
CA TYR A 179 -4.60 14.97 9.47
C TYR A 179 -4.38 16.49 9.31
N ALA A 180 -3.11 16.87 9.45
CA ALA A 180 -2.62 18.23 9.30
C ALA A 180 -2.19 18.51 7.84
N PRO A 181 -2.34 19.75 7.34
CA PRO A 181 -2.00 20.11 5.97
C PRO A 181 -0.56 19.77 5.59
N ASP A 182 0.41 20.01 6.48
CA ASP A 182 1.82 19.70 6.26
C ASP A 182 2.15 18.19 6.31
N ASN A 183 1.17 17.35 6.66
CA ASN A 183 1.25 15.90 6.59
C ASN A 183 0.43 15.31 5.43
N ILE A 184 -0.20 16.14 4.59
CA ILE A 184 -1.09 15.73 3.49
C ILE A 184 -0.51 16.16 2.14
N ILE A 185 -0.67 15.31 1.13
CA ILE A 185 -0.47 15.64 -0.28
C ILE A 185 -1.81 15.49 -1.00
N ILE A 186 -2.23 16.50 -1.76
CA ILE A 186 -3.31 16.38 -2.74
C ILE A 186 -2.68 16.21 -4.11
N ALA A 187 -2.87 15.04 -4.73
CA ALA A 187 -2.33 14.73 -6.04
C ALA A 187 -3.45 14.55 -7.07
N ALA A 188 -3.24 15.06 -8.28
CA ALA A 188 -4.13 14.78 -9.41
C ALA A 188 -3.38 14.35 -10.66
N ALA A 189 -4.06 13.63 -11.55
CA ALA A 189 -3.55 13.32 -12.88
C ALA A 189 -4.68 13.27 -13.91
N GLY A 190 -4.36 13.52 -15.18
CA GLY A 190 -5.32 13.52 -16.28
C GLY A 190 -5.68 14.93 -16.74
N LYS A 191 -6.94 15.15 -17.13
CA LYS A 191 -7.38 16.47 -17.63
C LYS A 191 -7.73 17.39 -16.46
N VAL A 192 -6.70 18.07 -15.97
CA VAL A 192 -6.77 19.02 -14.85
C VAL A 192 -6.69 20.45 -15.39
N ASP A 193 -7.66 21.28 -15.05
CA ASP A 193 -7.53 22.73 -15.18
C ASP A 193 -6.90 23.27 -13.90
N TRP A 194 -5.62 23.64 -13.98
CA TRP A 194 -4.76 23.85 -12.80
C TRP A 194 -5.25 24.97 -11.89
N GLU A 195 -5.51 26.16 -12.44
CA GLU A 195 -5.87 27.33 -11.62
C GLU A 195 -7.23 27.16 -10.93
N PRO A 196 -8.32 26.76 -11.60
CA PRO A 196 -9.59 26.54 -10.93
C PRO A 196 -9.54 25.41 -9.89
N TRP A 197 -8.81 24.34 -10.18
CA TRP A 197 -8.63 23.23 -9.24
C TRP A 197 -7.83 23.66 -8.00
N LEU A 198 -6.71 24.36 -8.20
CA LEU A 198 -5.90 24.88 -7.11
C LEU A 198 -6.67 25.86 -6.23
N GLU A 199 -7.47 26.75 -6.83
CA GLU A 199 -8.27 27.70 -6.06
C GLU A 199 -9.30 26.98 -5.18
N SER A 200 -9.97 25.94 -5.70
CA SER A 200 -10.89 25.14 -4.88
C SER A 200 -10.22 24.50 -3.67
N ILE A 201 -8.96 24.06 -3.80
CA ILE A 201 -8.17 23.52 -2.69
C ILE A 201 -7.81 24.63 -1.69
N ARG A 202 -7.39 25.81 -2.17
CA ARG A 202 -7.05 26.95 -1.30
C ARG A 202 -8.23 27.37 -0.45
N GLU A 203 -9.41 27.48 -1.05
CA GLU A 203 -10.64 27.83 -0.35
C GLU A 203 -10.98 26.76 0.69
N ALA A 204 -11.04 25.49 0.29
CA ALA A 204 -11.45 24.38 1.15
C ALA A 204 -10.48 24.10 2.33
N THR A 205 -9.21 24.45 2.18
CA THR A 205 -8.15 24.15 3.18
C THR A 205 -7.64 25.39 3.91
N SER A 206 -8.24 26.56 3.68
CA SER A 206 -7.81 27.85 4.24
C SER A 206 -7.75 27.90 5.77
N THR A 207 -8.56 27.08 6.46
CA THR A 207 -8.63 27.00 7.93
C THR A 207 -7.77 25.89 8.53
N TRP A 208 -7.06 25.12 7.71
CA TRP A 208 -6.27 23.98 8.16
C TRP A 208 -4.99 24.45 8.86
N ILE A 209 -4.67 23.82 9.99
CA ILE A 209 -3.55 24.20 10.85
C ILE A 209 -2.47 23.11 10.79
N PRO A 210 -1.20 23.45 10.45
CA PRO A 210 -0.11 22.48 10.41
C PRO A 210 0.25 21.93 11.80
N SER A 211 0.60 20.64 11.87
CA SER A 211 1.03 19.99 13.12
C SER A 211 2.55 20.05 13.32
N ARG A 212 3.31 20.21 12.24
CA ARG A 212 4.80 20.19 12.20
C ARG A 212 5.40 18.89 12.71
N GLN A 213 4.61 17.83 12.75
CA GLN A 213 5.09 16.51 13.05
C GLN A 213 5.43 15.78 11.74
N GLN A 214 6.59 15.15 11.72
CA GLN A 214 7.01 14.30 10.61
C GLN A 214 7.35 12.93 11.16
N ARG A 215 7.03 11.89 10.37
CA ARG A 215 7.47 10.53 10.65
C ARG A 215 9.00 10.50 10.71
N GLN A 216 9.52 9.80 11.71
CA GLN A 216 10.95 9.49 11.79
C GLN A 216 11.13 7.99 11.51
N PRO A 217 11.35 7.61 10.23
CA PRO A 217 11.49 6.20 9.89
C PRO A 217 12.74 5.60 10.54
N SER A 218 12.59 4.40 11.09
CA SER A 218 13.68 3.57 11.59
C SER A 218 13.74 2.26 10.84
N LYS A 219 14.93 1.65 10.82
CA LYS A 219 15.13 0.30 10.30
C LYS A 219 14.80 -0.73 11.37
N ALA A 220 14.05 -1.78 11.01
CA ALA A 220 13.74 -2.87 11.92
C ALA A 220 14.94 -3.79 12.14
N ALA A 221 14.92 -4.48 13.28
CA ALA A 221 15.73 -5.66 13.52
C ALA A 221 14.82 -6.88 13.29
N PRO A 222 14.86 -7.52 12.10
CA PRO A 222 13.91 -8.56 11.77
C PRO A 222 14.17 -9.84 12.58
N ASN A 223 13.10 -10.55 12.89
CA ASN A 223 13.15 -11.91 13.41
C ASN A 223 13.08 -12.91 12.25
N PHE A 224 13.81 -14.01 12.40
CA PHE A 224 13.74 -15.15 11.49
C PHE A 224 13.26 -16.38 12.24
N GLY A 225 12.48 -17.23 11.59
CA GLY A 225 11.85 -18.33 12.30
C GLY A 225 10.80 -19.05 11.46
N HIS A 226 10.10 -19.96 12.13
CA HIS A 226 9.03 -20.74 11.53
C HIS A 226 7.89 -20.89 12.54
N GLU A 227 6.66 -20.63 12.09
CA GLU A 227 5.45 -20.80 12.87
C GLU A 227 4.38 -21.53 12.05
N VAL A 228 3.46 -22.19 12.76
CA VAL A 228 2.29 -22.84 12.17
C VAL A 228 1.02 -22.28 12.80
N MET A 229 0.08 -21.86 11.98
CA MET A 229 -1.25 -21.41 12.36
C MET A 229 -2.30 -22.37 11.83
N THR A 230 -2.71 -23.31 12.68
CA THR A 230 -3.70 -24.33 12.31
C THR A 230 -5.09 -23.71 12.15
N LYS A 231 -5.69 -23.92 10.98
CA LYS A 231 -7.05 -23.57 10.58
C LYS A 231 -7.73 -24.82 10.01
N PRO A 232 -8.35 -25.66 10.87
CA PRO A 232 -8.91 -26.96 10.45
C PRO A 232 -9.98 -26.88 9.36
N GLN A 233 -10.63 -25.72 9.20
CA GLN A 233 -11.67 -25.48 8.19
C GLN A 233 -11.10 -25.03 6.84
N ALA A 234 -9.79 -24.75 6.76
CA ALA A 234 -9.14 -24.35 5.52
C ALA A 234 -9.06 -25.54 4.56
N SER A 235 -9.39 -25.30 3.29
CA SER A 235 -9.28 -26.32 2.23
C SER A 235 -7.89 -26.44 1.61
N GLN A 236 -7.00 -25.49 1.92
CA GLN A 236 -5.65 -25.39 1.37
C GLN A 236 -4.66 -25.09 2.48
N GLU A 237 -3.40 -25.42 2.22
CA GLU A 237 -2.27 -24.98 3.02
C GLU A 237 -1.59 -23.80 2.32
N TYR A 238 -1.29 -22.78 3.11
CA TYR A 238 -0.70 -21.52 2.69
C TYR A 238 0.66 -21.36 3.35
N LEU A 239 1.70 -21.19 2.54
CA LEU A 239 3.03 -20.81 3.01
C LEU A 239 3.22 -19.32 2.74
N LEU A 240 3.49 -18.58 3.80
CA LEU A 240 3.77 -17.15 3.78
C LEU A 240 5.19 -16.91 4.30
N GLN A 241 5.98 -16.06 3.65
CA GLN A 241 7.30 -15.67 4.14
C GLN A 241 7.57 -14.19 3.99
N LEU A 242 8.26 -13.61 4.98
CA LEU A 242 8.85 -12.29 4.88
C LEU A 242 10.37 -12.41 4.93
N SER A 243 11.03 -11.82 3.94
CA SER A 243 12.49 -11.67 3.86
C SER A 243 12.86 -10.20 3.77
N PRO A 244 14.08 -9.79 4.17
CA PRO A 244 14.54 -8.41 3.99
C PRO A 244 14.49 -7.98 2.51
N ALA A 245 14.15 -6.73 2.26
CA ALA A 245 14.27 -6.08 0.94
C ALA A 245 14.72 -4.60 1.10
N PRO A 246 15.09 -3.91 0.01
CA PRO A 246 15.44 -2.49 0.07
C PRO A 246 14.26 -1.61 0.51
N ALA A 247 14.57 -0.53 1.22
CA ALA A 247 13.61 0.49 1.61
C ALA A 247 13.13 1.34 0.43
N ALA A 248 12.06 2.12 0.63
CA ALA A 248 11.49 2.97 -0.41
C ALA A 248 12.46 4.04 -0.92
N GLU A 249 13.42 4.49 -0.11
CA GLU A 249 14.46 5.45 -0.46
C GLU A 249 15.62 4.82 -1.23
N ASP A 250 15.79 3.49 -1.12
CA ASP A 250 16.97 2.79 -1.63
C ASP A 250 16.90 2.62 -3.16
N PRO A 251 17.90 3.08 -3.93
CA PRO A 251 17.93 2.88 -5.39
C PRO A 251 17.92 1.39 -5.79
N ASP A 252 18.34 0.48 -4.92
CA ASP A 252 18.38 -0.96 -5.18
C ASP A 252 17.00 -1.60 -5.30
N ARG A 253 15.93 -0.91 -4.88
CA ARG A 253 14.55 -1.39 -5.02
C ARG A 253 14.16 -1.74 -6.47
N PHE A 254 14.74 -1.06 -7.46
CA PHE A 254 14.50 -1.37 -8.88
C PHE A 254 15.07 -2.75 -9.25
N ALA A 255 16.29 -3.05 -8.78
CA ALA A 255 16.90 -4.36 -8.97
C ALA A 255 16.18 -5.45 -8.16
N ALA A 256 15.77 -5.16 -6.92
CA ALA A 256 14.97 -6.07 -6.11
C ALA A 256 13.61 -6.40 -6.73
N ARG A 257 12.94 -5.42 -7.35
CA ARG A 257 11.69 -5.67 -8.09
C ARG A 257 11.90 -6.55 -9.31
N LEU A 258 13.00 -6.38 -10.05
CA LEU A 258 13.33 -7.27 -11.17
C LEU A 258 13.69 -8.67 -10.67
N LEU A 259 14.40 -8.79 -9.55
CA LEU A 259 14.69 -10.08 -8.91
C LEU A 259 13.38 -10.81 -8.54
N SER A 260 12.43 -10.12 -7.90
CA SER A 260 11.14 -10.71 -7.55
C SER A 260 10.34 -11.11 -8.80
N THR A 261 10.43 -10.33 -9.89
CA THR A 261 9.83 -10.69 -11.19
C THR A 261 10.48 -11.94 -11.82
N ILE A 262 11.80 -12.11 -11.72
CA ILE A 262 12.48 -13.30 -12.24
C ILE A 262 12.02 -14.54 -11.47
N ILE A 263 11.94 -14.44 -10.14
CA ILE A 263 11.75 -15.59 -9.28
C ILE A 263 10.27 -15.91 -9.11
N GLY A 264 9.43 -14.92 -8.75
CA GLY A 264 8.09 -15.15 -8.23
C GLY A 264 6.98 -14.33 -8.89
N ASP A 265 7.13 -13.92 -10.14
CA ASP A 265 6.01 -13.34 -10.89
C ASP A 265 4.92 -14.37 -11.21
N ASP A 266 3.71 -13.90 -11.50
CA ASP A 266 2.52 -14.74 -11.74
C ASP A 266 2.63 -15.66 -12.97
N THR A 267 3.50 -15.31 -13.92
CA THR A 267 3.68 -16.01 -15.19
C THR A 267 5.13 -15.91 -15.65
N GLY A 268 5.67 -17.04 -16.13
CA GLY A 268 7.01 -17.10 -16.72
C GLY A 268 8.19 -16.93 -15.75
N SER A 269 7.91 -16.87 -14.45
CA SER A 269 8.90 -16.86 -13.36
C SER A 269 9.35 -18.27 -13.00
N ARG A 270 10.39 -18.39 -12.18
CA ARG A 270 10.83 -19.70 -11.66
C ARG A 270 9.73 -20.39 -10.85
N LEU A 271 9.01 -19.66 -9.99
CA LEU A 271 7.90 -20.19 -9.21
C LEU A 271 6.73 -20.62 -10.10
N PHE A 272 6.39 -19.84 -11.13
CA PHE A 272 5.30 -20.22 -12.05
C PHE A 272 5.56 -21.59 -12.69
N TRP A 273 6.76 -21.79 -13.26
CA TRP A 273 7.09 -23.05 -13.95
C TRP A 273 7.28 -24.23 -12.99
N GLU A 274 7.69 -23.99 -11.74
CA GLU A 274 7.83 -25.06 -10.76
C GLU A 274 6.50 -25.42 -10.08
N PHE A 275 5.61 -24.46 -9.86
CA PHE A 275 4.44 -24.66 -9.02
C PHE A 275 3.11 -24.60 -9.77
N VAL A 276 2.87 -23.50 -10.48
CA VAL A 276 1.55 -23.20 -11.06
C VAL A 276 1.30 -23.98 -12.34
N ASP A 277 2.21 -23.91 -13.31
CA ASP A 277 2.10 -24.62 -14.60
C ASP A 277 1.91 -26.15 -14.46
N PRO A 278 2.67 -26.86 -13.60
CA PRO A 278 2.47 -28.30 -13.39
C PRO A 278 1.30 -28.64 -12.43
N GLY A 279 0.60 -27.65 -11.87
CA GLY A 279 -0.51 -27.87 -10.94
C GLY A 279 -0.11 -28.37 -9.55
N ARG A 280 1.10 -28.01 -9.07
CA ARG A 280 1.57 -28.34 -7.70
C ARG A 280 1.08 -27.34 -6.65
N ALA A 281 0.77 -26.11 -7.07
CA ALA A 281 0.16 -25.07 -6.27
C ALA A 281 -0.85 -24.31 -7.14
N GLU A 282 -1.90 -23.77 -6.53
CA GLU A 282 -2.86 -22.91 -7.24
C GLU A 282 -2.23 -21.55 -7.56
N PHE A 283 -1.44 -21.02 -6.62
CA PHE A 283 -0.66 -19.81 -6.79
C PHE A 283 0.68 -19.91 -6.07
N ALA A 284 1.68 -19.22 -6.60
CA ALA A 284 2.97 -19.01 -5.97
C ALA A 284 3.55 -17.67 -6.47
N GLY A 285 4.06 -16.83 -5.58
CA GLY A 285 4.63 -15.55 -5.98
C GLY A 285 5.50 -14.86 -4.94
N ILE A 286 6.27 -13.86 -5.42
CA ILE A 286 7.10 -12.98 -4.60
C ILE A 286 6.87 -11.52 -5.00
N GLY A 287 6.45 -10.70 -4.03
CA GLY A 287 6.34 -9.25 -4.15
C GLY A 287 7.31 -8.53 -3.23
N ASN A 288 7.62 -7.27 -3.51
CA ASN A 288 8.33 -6.40 -2.57
C ASN A 288 7.38 -5.33 -2.06
N TYR A 289 7.42 -5.07 -0.76
CA TYR A 289 6.81 -3.94 -0.10
C TYR A 289 7.92 -2.97 0.33
N GLU A 290 7.84 -1.76 -0.20
CA GLU A 290 8.80 -0.68 0.03
C GLU A 290 8.21 0.24 1.11
N TYR A 291 8.83 0.31 2.29
CA TYR A 291 8.43 1.23 3.37
C TYR A 291 9.49 2.31 3.57
N GLN A 292 9.14 3.41 4.27
CA GLN A 292 10.14 4.40 4.64
C GLN A 292 11.09 3.82 5.70
N GLY A 293 12.39 3.79 5.38
CA GLY A 293 13.44 3.27 6.26
C GLY A 293 13.58 1.74 6.34
N ASP A 294 12.69 0.98 5.71
CA ASP A 294 12.77 -0.50 5.64
C ASP A 294 12.02 -1.10 4.45
N GLY A 295 12.19 -2.39 4.17
CA GLY A 295 11.47 -3.07 3.10
C GLY A 295 11.46 -4.58 3.28
N VAL A 296 10.44 -5.23 2.73
CA VAL A 296 10.29 -6.69 2.80
C VAL A 296 9.94 -7.30 1.45
N ALA A 297 10.43 -8.51 1.21
CA ALA A 297 9.96 -9.38 0.15
C ALA A 297 8.96 -10.37 0.76
N PHE A 298 7.74 -10.37 0.25
CA PHE A 298 6.67 -11.27 0.65
C PHE A 298 6.56 -12.42 -0.34
N THR A 299 6.79 -13.65 0.13
CA THR A 299 6.56 -14.88 -0.63
C THR A 299 5.26 -15.51 -0.17
N ILE A 300 4.45 -15.95 -1.13
CA ILE A 300 3.19 -16.62 -0.88
C ILE A 300 3.05 -17.84 -1.80
N LEU A 301 2.58 -18.96 -1.25
CA LEU A 301 2.27 -20.19 -1.99
C LEU A 301 1.03 -20.85 -1.38
N GLY A 302 0.09 -21.27 -2.22
CA GLY A 302 -1.12 -21.99 -1.79
C GLY A 302 -1.25 -23.32 -2.53
N CYS A 303 -1.34 -24.42 -1.79
CA CYS A 303 -1.43 -25.75 -2.37
C CYS A 303 -2.35 -26.68 -1.57
N GLU A 304 -2.57 -27.89 -2.10
CA GLU A 304 -3.20 -28.98 -1.34
C GLU A 304 -2.37 -29.30 -0.09
N PRO A 305 -2.99 -29.59 1.06
CA PRO A 305 -2.29 -29.84 2.32
C PRO A 305 -1.21 -30.93 2.22
N GLU A 306 -1.51 -32.03 1.54
CA GLU A 306 -0.57 -33.15 1.42
C GLU A 306 0.69 -32.82 0.61
N ALA A 307 0.67 -31.73 -0.16
CA ALA A 307 1.79 -31.29 -1.00
C ALA A 307 2.71 -30.28 -0.29
N ILE A 308 2.35 -29.76 0.89
CA ILE A 308 3.05 -28.62 1.50
C ILE A 308 4.52 -28.91 1.79
N GLU A 309 4.83 -30.10 2.33
CA GLU A 309 6.20 -30.45 2.72
C GLU A 309 7.11 -30.50 1.49
N GLU A 310 6.68 -31.18 0.44
CA GLU A 310 7.41 -31.28 -0.82
C GLU A 310 7.54 -29.90 -1.51
N ASN A 311 6.46 -29.12 -1.50
CA ASN A 311 6.45 -27.78 -2.09
C ASN A 311 7.36 -26.80 -1.34
N ARG A 312 7.44 -26.89 0.00
CA ARG A 312 8.37 -26.10 0.80
C ARG A 312 9.82 -26.41 0.44
N GLU A 313 10.19 -27.69 0.32
CA GLU A 313 11.54 -28.08 -0.10
C GLU A 313 11.87 -27.57 -1.52
N ARG A 314 10.90 -27.60 -2.44
CA ARG A 314 11.05 -27.04 -3.79
C ARG A 314 11.27 -25.54 -3.76
N LEU A 315 10.51 -24.82 -2.93
CA LEU A 315 10.59 -23.37 -2.79
C LEU A 315 11.96 -22.98 -2.23
N GLU A 316 12.39 -23.64 -1.15
CA GLU A 316 13.70 -23.42 -0.55
C GLU A 316 14.84 -23.67 -1.55
N ARG A 317 14.71 -24.70 -2.40
CA ARG A 317 15.71 -25.00 -3.45
C ARG A 317 15.78 -23.87 -4.48
N ILE A 318 14.65 -23.31 -4.90
CA ILE A 318 14.61 -22.17 -5.81
C ILE A 318 15.21 -20.93 -5.16
N GLN A 319 14.85 -20.62 -3.91
CA GLN A 319 15.36 -19.47 -3.17
C GLN A 319 16.86 -19.57 -2.91
N ARG A 320 17.36 -20.72 -2.43
CA ARG A 320 18.80 -20.98 -2.27
C ARG A 320 19.54 -20.97 -3.60
N GLY A 321 18.88 -21.42 -4.66
CA GLY A 321 19.42 -21.48 -6.01
C GLY A 321 19.44 -20.13 -6.72
N ALA A 322 18.76 -19.10 -6.22
CA ALA A 322 18.80 -17.74 -6.76
C ALA A 322 20.04 -17.00 -6.26
N THR A 323 21.19 -17.32 -6.86
CA THR A 323 22.49 -16.73 -6.52
C THR A 323 23.04 -15.96 -7.72
N THR A 324 24.18 -15.28 -7.52
CA THR A 324 24.94 -14.61 -8.58
C THR A 324 25.11 -15.49 -9.81
N ASP A 325 25.50 -16.75 -9.65
CA ASP A 325 25.86 -17.60 -10.79
C ASP A 325 24.67 -18.19 -11.57
N THR A 326 23.45 -18.11 -11.05
CA THR A 326 22.29 -18.76 -11.68
C THR A 326 21.33 -17.80 -12.34
N ILE A 327 21.35 -16.52 -11.99
CA ILE A 327 20.51 -15.51 -12.62
C ILE A 327 21.14 -15.16 -13.97
N THR A 328 20.33 -15.26 -15.02
CA THR A 328 20.81 -15.10 -16.40
C THR A 328 20.38 -13.78 -17.03
N GLU A 329 21.16 -13.30 -17.99
CA GLU A 329 20.81 -12.12 -18.81
C GLU A 329 19.44 -12.28 -19.49
N ASN A 330 19.12 -13.49 -19.95
CA ASN A 330 17.83 -13.77 -20.59
C ASN A 330 16.64 -13.62 -19.64
N GLU A 331 16.79 -14.04 -18.39
CA GLU A 331 15.78 -13.84 -17.35
C GLU A 331 15.62 -12.35 -17.03
N LEU A 332 16.72 -11.62 -16.89
CA LEU A 332 16.70 -10.17 -16.66
C LEU A 332 15.99 -9.43 -17.79
N GLU A 333 16.35 -9.68 -19.05
CA GLU A 333 15.75 -9.01 -20.19
C GLU A 333 14.27 -9.37 -20.38
N ARG A 334 13.84 -10.57 -19.95
CA ARG A 334 12.41 -10.91 -19.87
C ARG A 334 11.71 -10.12 -18.77
N ALA A 335 12.28 -10.08 -17.57
CA ALA A 335 11.73 -9.35 -16.44
C ALA A 335 11.59 -7.86 -16.74
N LYS A 336 12.65 -7.21 -17.26
CA LYS A 336 12.61 -5.80 -17.70
C LYS A 336 11.48 -5.53 -18.68
N ARG A 337 11.34 -6.34 -19.72
CA ARG A 337 10.28 -6.17 -20.73
C ARG A 337 8.90 -6.26 -20.08
N LYS A 338 8.68 -7.24 -19.20
CA LYS A 338 7.40 -7.41 -18.51
C LYS A 338 7.10 -6.26 -17.56
N THR A 339 8.05 -5.88 -16.70
CA THR A 339 7.90 -4.78 -15.74
C THR A 339 7.66 -3.44 -16.45
N VAL A 340 8.45 -3.13 -17.50
CA VAL A 340 8.29 -1.89 -18.27
C VAL A 340 6.98 -1.87 -19.06
N ALA A 341 6.59 -2.98 -19.70
CA ALA A 341 5.31 -3.06 -20.38
C ALA A 341 4.15 -2.83 -19.42
N SER A 342 4.14 -3.54 -18.28
CA SER A 342 3.11 -3.39 -17.24
C SER A 342 3.05 -1.95 -16.71
N LEU A 343 4.19 -1.36 -16.35
CA LEU A 343 4.29 0.03 -15.91
C LEU A 343 3.69 1.01 -16.93
N LEU A 344 4.10 0.91 -18.20
CA LEU A 344 3.67 1.84 -19.24
C LEU A 344 2.18 1.68 -19.56
N LEU A 345 1.68 0.44 -19.68
CA LEU A 345 0.27 0.14 -19.92
C LEU A 345 -0.61 0.64 -18.77
N GLN A 346 -0.22 0.38 -17.51
CA GLN A 346 -0.94 0.90 -16.35
C GLN A 346 -0.95 2.43 -16.32
N SER A 347 0.13 3.06 -16.78
CA SER A 347 0.28 4.51 -16.77
C SER A 347 -0.64 5.26 -17.75
N GLU A 348 -1.39 4.56 -18.60
CA GLU A 348 -2.40 5.17 -19.48
C GLU A 348 -3.65 5.62 -18.71
N ARG A 349 -3.89 5.06 -17.51
CA ARG A 349 -5.01 5.45 -16.65
C ARG A 349 -4.62 6.61 -15.72
N PRO A 350 -5.37 7.71 -15.68
CA PRO A 350 -5.09 8.83 -14.77
C PRO A 350 -4.96 8.42 -13.30
N GLU A 351 -5.81 7.50 -12.83
CA GLU A 351 -5.75 6.99 -11.45
C GLU A 351 -4.40 6.36 -11.11
N ASN A 352 -3.89 5.48 -11.97
CA ASN A 352 -2.58 4.84 -11.77
C ASN A 352 -1.45 5.87 -11.80
N ARG A 353 -1.56 6.93 -12.62
CA ARG A 353 -0.61 8.05 -12.59
C ARG A 353 -0.67 8.82 -11.28
N MET A 354 -1.87 9.13 -10.80
CA MET A 354 -2.10 9.84 -9.53
C MET A 354 -1.50 9.06 -8.36
N PHE A 355 -1.75 7.76 -8.25
CA PHE A 355 -1.10 6.90 -7.25
C PHE A 355 0.41 6.87 -7.40
N SER A 356 0.91 6.71 -8.63
CA SER A 356 2.35 6.67 -8.90
C SER A 356 3.05 7.95 -8.46
N ILE A 357 2.52 9.13 -8.77
CA ILE A 357 3.13 10.40 -8.37
C ILE A 357 2.94 10.67 -6.88
N GLY A 358 1.76 10.39 -6.29
CA GLY A 358 1.48 10.64 -4.88
C GLY A 358 2.38 9.82 -3.95
N ASN A 359 2.48 8.50 -4.18
CA ASN A 359 3.33 7.61 -3.38
C ASN A 359 4.82 7.97 -3.52
N GLN A 360 5.28 8.28 -4.74
CA GLN A 360 6.69 8.63 -4.98
C GLN A 360 7.05 10.01 -4.44
N TRP A 361 6.12 10.97 -4.52
CA TRP A 361 6.33 12.32 -4.00
C TRP A 361 6.56 12.32 -2.50
N ARG A 362 5.81 11.50 -1.76
CA ARG A 362 5.98 11.38 -0.31
C ARG A 362 7.42 11.01 0.10
N VAL A 363 8.00 10.04 -0.60
CA VAL A 363 9.31 9.48 -0.23
C VAL A 363 10.46 10.28 -0.85
N HIS A 364 10.32 10.72 -2.10
CA HIS A 364 11.42 11.27 -2.88
C HIS A 364 11.33 12.77 -3.13
N GLU A 365 10.17 13.39 -2.87
CA GLU A 365 9.82 14.77 -3.25
C GLU A 365 10.22 15.09 -4.69
N ARG A 366 10.08 14.07 -5.56
CA ARG A 366 10.59 14.11 -6.92
C ARG A 366 9.62 13.48 -7.88
N TYR A 367 9.20 14.29 -8.85
CA TYR A 367 8.43 13.84 -9.98
C TYR A 367 9.30 13.05 -10.95
N ARG A 368 8.76 11.91 -11.40
CA ARG A 368 9.29 11.11 -12.51
C ARG A 368 8.13 10.73 -13.43
N THR A 369 8.31 10.94 -14.71
CA THR A 369 7.42 10.42 -15.75
C THR A 369 7.49 8.89 -15.77
N SER A 370 6.44 8.22 -16.26
CA SER A 370 6.46 6.76 -16.47
C SER A 370 7.63 6.30 -17.34
N ARG A 371 8.08 7.16 -18.28
CA ARG A 371 9.21 6.88 -19.16
C ARG A 371 10.54 6.93 -18.41
N GLU A 372 10.73 7.89 -17.51
CA GLU A 372 11.93 7.94 -16.67
C GLU A 372 11.99 6.75 -15.71
N VAL A 373 10.84 6.37 -15.12
CA VAL A 373 10.78 5.16 -14.29
C VAL A 373 11.08 3.90 -15.11
N ALA A 374 10.55 3.80 -16.34
CA ALA A 374 10.89 2.70 -17.25
C ALA A 374 12.39 2.66 -17.58
N GLN A 375 13.03 3.81 -17.75
CA GLN A 375 14.47 3.91 -17.99
C GLN A 375 15.28 3.43 -16.77
N LEU A 376 14.81 3.69 -15.54
CA LEU A 376 15.46 3.18 -14.34
C LEU A 376 15.46 1.64 -14.31
N TYR A 377 14.33 1.00 -14.66
CA TYR A 377 14.28 -0.46 -14.82
C TYR A 377 15.16 -0.97 -15.96
N GLN A 378 15.19 -0.28 -17.11
CA GLN A 378 16.03 -0.67 -18.24
C GLN A 378 17.53 -0.57 -17.93
N ALA A 379 17.91 0.40 -17.10
CA ALA A 379 19.30 0.65 -16.71
C ALA A 379 19.85 -0.38 -15.72
N VAL A 380 19.00 -1.16 -15.03
CA VAL A 380 19.45 -2.21 -14.12
C VAL A 380 20.29 -3.24 -14.88
N THR A 381 21.47 -3.56 -14.36
CA THR A 381 22.38 -4.55 -14.96
C THR A 381 22.21 -5.92 -14.32
N LEU A 382 22.73 -6.96 -14.97
CA LEU A 382 22.78 -8.31 -14.39
C LEU A 382 23.55 -8.33 -13.07
N ALA A 383 24.67 -7.59 -13.00
CA ALA A 383 25.47 -7.48 -11.78
C ALA A 383 24.69 -6.86 -10.62
N ASP A 384 23.81 -5.89 -10.90
CA ASP A 384 22.94 -5.31 -9.86
C ASP A 384 21.99 -6.36 -9.29
N VAL A 385 21.29 -7.10 -10.14
CA VAL A 385 20.32 -8.13 -9.69
C VAL A 385 21.01 -9.27 -8.95
N GLN A 386 22.19 -9.70 -9.43
CA GLN A 386 23.00 -10.73 -8.77
C GLN A 386 23.45 -10.27 -7.38
N ARG A 387 23.95 -9.04 -7.26
CA ARG A 387 24.32 -8.45 -5.97
C ARG A 387 23.13 -8.38 -5.02
N ILE A 388 21.95 -7.97 -5.50
CA ILE A 388 20.74 -7.92 -4.69
C ILE A 388 20.31 -9.32 -4.22
N ALA A 389 20.44 -10.34 -5.05
CA ALA A 389 20.13 -11.71 -4.65
C ALA A 389 21.04 -12.22 -3.52
N GLU A 390 22.30 -11.78 -3.47
CA GLU A 390 23.22 -12.09 -2.37
C GLU A 390 22.97 -11.25 -1.11
N GLN A 391 22.63 -9.97 -1.29
CA GLN A 391 22.41 -9.02 -0.19
C GLN A 391 21.07 -9.26 0.52
N TYR A 392 20.02 -9.62 -0.23
CA TYR A 392 18.65 -9.82 0.25
C TYR A 392 18.20 -11.24 -0.06
N ARG A 393 18.75 -12.20 0.68
CA ARG A 393 18.49 -13.62 0.45
C ARG A 393 17.06 -13.95 0.89
N TYR A 394 16.26 -14.50 0.00
CA TYR A 394 14.93 -15.00 0.35
C TYR A 394 14.94 -16.20 1.30
N THR A 395 16.12 -16.77 1.60
CA THR A 395 16.32 -17.79 2.63
C THR A 395 16.36 -17.23 4.05
N ASP A 396 16.61 -15.92 4.17
CA ASP A 396 16.73 -15.24 5.45
C ASP A 396 15.35 -14.69 5.79
N ASN A 397 14.46 -15.59 6.20
CA ASN A 397 13.04 -15.29 6.30
C ASN A 397 12.40 -15.73 7.63
N TYR A 398 11.25 -15.15 7.90
CA TYR A 398 10.27 -15.74 8.80
C TYR A 398 9.24 -16.48 7.93
N THR A 399 8.96 -17.75 8.23
CA THR A 399 7.94 -18.55 7.55
C THR A 399 6.74 -18.77 8.44
N LEU A 400 5.54 -18.55 7.92
CA LEU A 400 4.28 -18.95 8.54
C LEU A 400 3.54 -19.93 7.62
N LEU A 401 3.24 -21.12 8.14
CA LEU A 401 2.29 -22.03 7.52
C LEU A 401 0.90 -21.78 8.09
N VAL A 402 -0.10 -21.67 7.23
CA VAL A 402 -1.50 -21.45 7.59
C VAL A 402 -2.35 -22.46 6.86
N GLY A 403 -3.18 -23.24 7.56
CA GLY A 403 -4.06 -24.21 6.90
C GLY A 403 -4.45 -25.36 7.82
N PRO A 404 -5.03 -26.44 7.30
CA PRO A 404 -5.43 -27.58 8.13
C PRO A 404 -4.22 -28.31 8.74
N VAL A 405 -3.03 -28.09 8.17
CA VAL A 405 -1.72 -28.70 8.42
C VAL A 405 -1.66 -30.19 8.11
#